data_AF-A0A4S4KKS4-F1
#
_entry.id   AF-A0A4S4KKS4-F1
#
_cell.length_a   1.000
_cell.length_b   1.000
_cell.length_c   1.000
_cell.angle_alpha   90.00
_cell.angle_beta   90.00
_cell.angle_gamma   90.00
#
_symmetry.space_group_name_H-M   'P 1'
#
loop_
_entity.id
_entity.type
_entity.pdbx_description
1 polymer ?
#
loop_
_entity_poly.entity_id
_entity_poly.type
_entity_poly.pdbx_seq_one_letter_code
_entity_poly.pdbx_strand_id
1 'polypeptide(L)'
;MWYELERIFAEHNVKIDKTISLFVGDAAGRKGDHASTDRKWALNVGIPFLTPEEYFLGLKPADFTLPGFHVSSLPSNLPAITPTSTPLLPQPGSPPEIMLFVGFPALGKSSFYRKYFQPSGYIHVNQDTLRTRAKCIKAVEEAIKAGESCAVDNTNRDVSTRKYYVDLAKKLDTPIRCILFSGSLELAWHNNLYRAYNLPEHVASKVPKRDLLPYGAFTSFQQDYEEPTITEGFSEVKKVNWIFEGDDEERRRWSMWLQIDGK
;
A
#
# COMPACT_ATOMS: atom_id res chain seq x y z
N MET A 1 5.44 6.69 -20.04
CA MET A 1 5.24 7.20 -21.42
C MET A 1 5.24 8.72 -21.45
N TRP A 2 4.22 9.42 -20.95
CA TRP A 2 4.14 10.89 -21.06
C TRP A 2 5.34 11.63 -20.47
N TYR A 3 5.80 11.26 -19.27
CA TYR A 3 7.00 11.88 -18.68
C TYR A 3 8.26 11.68 -19.52
N GLU A 4 8.38 10.54 -20.20
CA GLU A 4 9.52 10.28 -21.08
C GLU A 4 9.42 11.11 -22.37
N LEU A 5 8.21 11.30 -22.88
CA LEU A 5 7.95 12.23 -23.98
C LEU A 5 8.34 13.66 -23.59
N GLU A 6 7.88 14.14 -22.42
CA GLU A 6 8.26 15.46 -21.89
C GLU A 6 9.79 15.58 -21.74
N ARG A 7 10.45 14.53 -21.24
CA ARG A 7 11.92 14.48 -21.08
C ARG A 7 12.65 14.60 -22.42
N ILE A 8 12.28 13.79 -23.41
CA ILE A 8 12.89 13.80 -24.75
C ILE A 8 12.69 15.15 -25.44
N PHE A 9 11.48 15.72 -25.38
CA PHE A 9 11.22 17.03 -25.99
C PHE A 9 11.98 18.16 -25.28
N ALA A 10 12.14 18.06 -23.96
CA ALA A 10 12.95 19.01 -23.19
C ALA A 10 14.43 18.98 -23.57
N GLU A 11 15.01 17.83 -23.96
CA GLU A 11 16.38 17.75 -24.50
C GLU A 11 16.56 18.60 -25.77
N HIS A 12 15.48 18.84 -26.50
CA HIS A 12 15.42 19.70 -27.67
C HIS A 12 14.88 21.12 -27.36
N ASN A 13 14.81 21.52 -26.08
CA ASN A 13 14.23 22.78 -25.63
C ASN A 13 12.77 22.99 -26.05
N VAL A 14 12.02 21.90 -26.27
CA VAL A 14 10.60 21.95 -26.59
C VAL A 14 9.79 21.59 -25.36
N LYS A 15 8.86 22.48 -24.98
CA LYS A 15 7.88 22.22 -23.92
C LYS A 15 6.55 21.85 -24.56
N ILE A 16 6.01 20.70 -24.18
CA ILE A 16 4.69 20.26 -24.64
C ILE A 16 3.62 21.10 -23.93
N ASP A 17 2.83 21.82 -24.71
CA ASP A 17 1.68 22.57 -24.20
C ASP A 17 0.45 21.66 -24.13
N LYS A 18 0.12 21.22 -22.91
CA LYS A 18 -1.04 20.36 -22.64
C LYS A 18 -2.37 21.01 -22.98
N THR A 19 -2.46 22.35 -22.96
CA THR A 19 -3.72 23.08 -23.18
C THR A 19 -4.19 23.01 -24.63
N ILE A 20 -3.26 22.78 -25.55
CA ILE A 20 -3.51 22.58 -26.99
C ILE A 20 -3.21 21.15 -27.45
N SER A 21 -2.84 20.26 -26.52
CA SER A 21 -2.65 18.84 -26.78
C SER A 21 -3.97 18.10 -26.66
N LEU A 22 -4.07 16.93 -27.29
CA LEU A 22 -5.19 16.00 -27.12
C LEU A 22 -4.71 14.56 -27.29
N PHE A 23 -5.46 13.61 -26.76
CA PHE A 23 -5.26 12.19 -26.99
C PHE A 23 -6.50 11.56 -27.63
N VAL A 24 -6.30 10.76 -28.67
CA VAL A 24 -7.36 10.01 -29.35
C VAL A 24 -7.10 8.53 -29.17
N GLY A 25 -8.08 7.79 -28.65
CA GLY A 25 -7.96 6.35 -28.42
C GLY A 25 -9.32 5.64 -28.33
N ASP A 26 -9.34 4.35 -28.62
CA ASP A 26 -10.56 3.54 -28.68
C ASP A 26 -10.89 2.86 -27.33
N ALA A 27 -9.89 2.65 -26.46
CA ALA A 27 -10.08 2.09 -25.13
C ALA A 27 -10.65 3.16 -24.17
N ALA A 28 -11.90 3.54 -24.44
CA ALA A 28 -12.57 4.69 -23.87
C ALA A 28 -13.59 4.35 -22.77
N GLY A 29 -13.80 3.08 -22.48
CA GLY A 29 -14.76 2.60 -21.46
C GLY A 29 -16.22 2.72 -21.88
N ARG A 30 -16.51 2.83 -23.19
CA ARG A 30 -17.87 2.83 -23.73
C ARG A 30 -18.47 1.44 -23.65
N LYS A 31 -19.80 1.36 -23.86
CA LYS A 31 -20.49 0.06 -23.95
C LYS A 31 -19.88 -0.78 -25.08
N GLY A 32 -19.29 -1.92 -24.73
CA GLY A 32 -18.64 -2.83 -25.67
C GLY A 32 -17.14 -2.65 -25.82
N ASP A 33 -16.56 -1.57 -25.29
CA ASP A 33 -15.10 -1.41 -25.25
C ASP A 33 -14.50 -2.48 -24.30
N HIS A 34 -13.39 -3.08 -24.72
CA HIS A 34 -12.67 -4.06 -23.90
C HIS A 34 -12.00 -3.43 -22.67
N ALA A 35 -11.66 -2.14 -22.72
CA ALA A 35 -10.93 -1.44 -21.68
C ALA A 35 -11.26 0.07 -21.66
N SER A 36 -10.70 0.76 -20.66
CA SER A 36 -10.78 2.21 -20.48
C SER A 36 -9.40 2.86 -20.35
N THR A 37 -8.35 2.16 -20.80
CA THR A 37 -6.94 2.51 -20.58
C THR A 37 -6.55 3.83 -21.23
N ASP A 38 -7.04 4.12 -22.44
CA ASP A 38 -6.69 5.34 -23.16
C ASP A 38 -7.27 6.57 -22.47
N ARG A 39 -8.55 6.50 -22.10
CA ARG A 39 -9.23 7.57 -21.37
C ARG A 39 -8.58 7.79 -20.00
N LYS A 40 -8.28 6.72 -19.26
CA LYS A 40 -7.57 6.80 -17.97
C LYS A 40 -6.18 7.39 -18.11
N TRP A 41 -5.46 7.03 -19.15
CA TRP A 41 -4.13 7.58 -19.43
C TRP A 41 -4.19 9.08 -19.70
N ALA A 42 -5.12 9.54 -20.54
CA ALA A 42 -5.31 10.97 -20.79
C ALA A 42 -5.69 11.74 -19.52
N LEU A 43 -6.55 11.16 -18.67
CA LEU A 43 -6.89 11.72 -17.35
C LEU A 43 -5.67 11.84 -16.44
N ASN A 44 -4.81 10.81 -16.39
CA ASN A 44 -3.56 10.84 -15.61
C ASN A 44 -2.59 11.94 -16.09
N VAL A 45 -2.53 12.15 -17.40
CA VAL A 45 -1.68 13.18 -18.01
C VAL A 45 -2.26 14.59 -17.80
N GLY A 46 -3.58 14.70 -17.75
CA GLY A 46 -4.33 15.96 -17.69
C GLY A 46 -4.49 16.61 -19.06
N ILE A 47 -4.76 15.82 -20.11
CA ILE A 47 -5.05 16.31 -21.47
C ILE A 47 -6.45 15.91 -21.93
N PRO A 48 -7.09 16.72 -22.80
CA PRO A 48 -8.34 16.35 -23.46
C PRO A 48 -8.28 14.97 -24.11
N PHE A 49 -9.36 14.21 -24.00
CA PHE A 49 -9.51 12.89 -24.61
C PHE A 49 -10.71 12.86 -25.54
N LEU A 50 -10.53 12.28 -26.72
CA LEU A 50 -11.60 12.00 -27.68
C LEU A 50 -11.51 10.55 -28.18
N THR A 51 -12.63 9.98 -28.59
CA THR A 51 -12.63 8.72 -29.34
C THR A 51 -12.35 8.96 -30.82
N PRO A 52 -11.93 7.94 -31.61
CA PRO A 52 -11.76 8.09 -33.05
C PRO A 52 -13.02 8.59 -33.75
N GLU A 53 -14.19 8.12 -33.33
CA GLU A 53 -15.49 8.54 -33.84
C GLU A 53 -15.80 10.01 -33.54
N GLU A 54 -15.49 10.47 -32.34
CA GLU A 54 -15.64 11.88 -31.96
C GLU A 54 -14.70 12.78 -32.76
N TYR A 55 -13.42 12.39 -32.88
CA TYR A 55 -12.39 13.23 -33.49
C TYR A 55 -12.43 13.24 -35.02
N PHE A 56 -12.44 12.06 -35.66
CA PHE A 56 -12.33 11.96 -37.12
C PHE A 56 -13.67 12.04 -37.84
N LEU A 57 -14.77 11.63 -37.18
CA LEU A 57 -16.10 11.58 -37.80
C LEU A 57 -17.04 12.66 -37.28
N GLY A 58 -16.63 13.45 -36.27
CA GLY A 58 -17.47 14.49 -35.67
C GLY A 58 -18.72 13.94 -34.98
N LEU A 59 -18.69 12.67 -34.55
CA LEU A 59 -19.81 12.05 -33.85
C LEU A 59 -19.93 12.58 -32.43
N LYS A 60 -21.14 12.50 -31.87
CA LYS A 60 -21.40 12.92 -30.49
C LYS A 60 -20.70 11.98 -29.51
N PRO A 61 -20.26 12.50 -28.34
CA PRO A 61 -19.68 11.66 -27.30
C PRO A 61 -20.63 10.56 -26.85
N ALA A 62 -20.07 9.37 -26.61
CA ALA A 62 -20.79 8.24 -26.04
C ALA A 62 -20.59 8.17 -24.52
N ASP A 63 -21.60 7.63 -23.82
CA ASP A 63 -21.49 7.34 -22.39
C ASP A 63 -20.37 6.32 -22.13
N PHE A 64 -19.64 6.52 -21.03
CA PHE A 64 -18.53 5.66 -20.63
C PHE A 64 -18.52 5.39 -19.13
N THR A 65 -17.80 4.34 -18.74
CA THR A 65 -17.51 4.01 -17.34
C THR A 65 -16.02 3.78 -17.16
N LEU A 66 -15.49 4.11 -15.99
CA LEU A 66 -14.10 3.88 -15.62
C LEU A 66 -14.04 2.82 -14.52
N PRO A 67 -14.09 1.52 -14.86
CA PRO A 67 -14.06 0.45 -13.87
C PRO A 67 -12.72 0.38 -13.14
N GLY A 68 -12.71 -0.23 -11.96
CA GLY A 68 -11.51 -0.44 -11.16
C GLY A 68 -11.36 0.58 -10.03
N PHE A 69 -10.21 0.53 -9.37
CA PHE A 69 -9.92 1.36 -8.21
C PHE A 69 -9.40 2.73 -8.62
N HIS A 70 -9.97 3.77 -7.99
CA HIS A 70 -9.46 5.12 -8.04
C HIS A 70 -9.42 5.69 -6.62
N VAL A 71 -8.40 6.47 -6.32
CA VAL A 71 -8.14 6.95 -4.96
C VAL A 71 -9.27 7.81 -4.38
N SER A 72 -10.10 8.41 -5.23
CA SER A 72 -11.28 9.18 -4.81
C SER A 72 -12.39 8.32 -4.19
N SER A 73 -12.33 6.99 -4.32
CA SER A 73 -13.27 6.08 -3.66
C SER A 73 -12.93 5.84 -2.20
N LEU A 74 -11.73 6.24 -1.75
CA LEU A 74 -11.33 6.08 -0.36
C LEU A 74 -12.11 7.01 0.55
N PRO A 75 -12.44 6.55 1.77
CA PRO A 75 -13.12 7.39 2.74
C PRO A 75 -12.23 8.58 3.14
N SER A 76 -12.79 9.78 3.12
CA SER A 76 -12.17 10.97 3.70
C SER A 76 -12.36 11.02 5.21
N ASN A 77 -11.38 11.57 5.94
CA ASN A 77 -11.49 11.92 7.37
C ASN A 77 -11.56 10.75 8.37
N LEU A 78 -10.93 9.61 8.06
CA LEU A 78 -10.73 8.58 9.07
C LEU A 78 -9.59 8.96 10.02
N PRO A 79 -9.72 8.73 11.35
CA PRO A 79 -8.60 8.85 12.27
C PRO A 79 -7.49 7.88 11.86
N ALA A 80 -6.22 8.31 11.92
CA ALA A 80 -5.09 7.47 11.50
C ALA A 80 -5.00 6.15 12.27
N ILE A 81 -5.33 6.17 13.56
CA ILE A 81 -5.24 5.02 14.47
C ILE A 81 -6.49 4.99 15.35
N THR A 82 -7.09 3.81 15.51
CA THR A 82 -8.21 3.56 16.43
C THR A 82 -7.97 2.29 17.28
N PRO A 83 -8.48 2.23 18.52
CA PRO A 83 -9.04 3.34 19.28
C PRO A 83 -7.97 4.37 19.65
N THR A 84 -8.38 5.63 19.86
CA THR A 84 -7.50 6.75 20.27
C THR A 84 -7.33 6.86 21.78
N SER A 85 -8.03 6.02 22.56
CA SER A 85 -8.04 6.03 24.03
C SER A 85 -6.72 5.59 24.67
N THR A 86 -5.85 4.92 23.91
CA THR A 86 -4.57 4.37 24.37
C THR A 86 -3.45 4.79 23.42
N PRO A 87 -2.22 5.01 23.91
CA PRO A 87 -1.11 5.42 23.07
C PRO A 87 -0.65 4.28 22.13
N LEU A 88 -0.08 4.64 20.97
CA LEU A 88 0.49 3.66 20.03
C LEU A 88 1.66 2.91 20.66
N LEU A 89 2.56 3.64 21.29
CA LEU A 89 3.74 3.13 21.96
C LEU A 89 3.50 3.12 23.48
N PRO A 90 4.07 2.16 24.20
CA PRO A 90 4.00 2.12 25.65
C PRO A 90 4.81 3.29 26.24
N GLN A 91 4.56 3.60 27.52
CA GLN A 91 5.30 4.65 28.22
C GLN A 91 6.78 4.27 28.37
N PRO A 92 7.72 5.23 28.37
CA PRO A 92 9.12 4.95 28.66
C PRO A 92 9.28 4.18 29.98
N GLY A 93 10.06 3.10 29.96
CA GLY A 93 10.26 2.22 31.12
C GLY A 93 9.21 1.11 31.29
N SER A 94 8.24 0.99 30.36
CA SER A 94 7.35 -0.17 30.32
C SER A 94 8.14 -1.47 30.06
N PRO A 95 7.66 -2.63 30.55
CA PRO A 95 8.29 -3.91 30.26
C PRO A 95 8.27 -4.22 28.75
N PRO A 96 9.15 -5.13 28.28
CA PRO A 96 9.17 -5.55 26.88
C PRO A 96 7.82 -6.05 26.40
N GLU A 97 7.50 -5.80 25.14
CA GLU A 97 6.30 -6.34 24.49
C GLU A 97 6.59 -6.85 23.08
N ILE A 98 5.66 -7.69 22.59
CA ILE A 98 5.63 -8.13 21.20
C ILE A 98 4.55 -7.33 20.46
N MET A 99 4.94 -6.59 19.43
CA MET A 99 4.00 -5.92 18.54
C MET A 99 3.81 -6.71 17.24
N LEU A 100 2.62 -7.24 17.02
CA LEU A 100 2.30 -8.03 15.82
C LEU A 100 1.57 -7.18 14.77
N PHE A 101 2.13 -7.04 13.57
CA PHE A 101 1.44 -6.35 12.48
C PHE A 101 0.60 -7.32 11.67
N VAL A 102 -0.60 -6.89 11.27
CA VAL A 102 -1.53 -7.68 10.44
C VAL A 102 -2.04 -6.81 9.30
N GLY A 103 -2.10 -7.34 8.07
CA GLY A 103 -2.70 -6.64 6.94
C GLY A 103 -2.04 -6.96 5.61
N PHE A 104 -2.69 -6.59 4.51
CA PHE A 104 -2.19 -6.84 3.15
C PHE A 104 -0.74 -6.38 2.96
N PRO A 105 0.05 -7.06 2.11
CA PRO A 105 1.29 -6.48 1.61
C PRO A 105 1.02 -5.09 0.98
N ALA A 106 2.06 -4.24 0.94
CA ALA A 106 1.99 -2.88 0.39
C ALA A 106 1.07 -1.86 1.11
N LEU A 107 0.42 -2.19 2.24
CA LEU A 107 -0.32 -1.21 3.07
C LEU A 107 0.55 -0.36 4.02
N GLY A 108 1.87 -0.32 3.83
CA GLY A 108 2.74 0.60 4.58
C GLY A 108 3.24 0.12 5.95
N LYS A 109 3.02 -1.14 6.31
CA LYS A 109 3.51 -1.74 7.57
C LYS A 109 4.98 -1.44 7.90
N SER A 110 5.90 -1.73 6.98
CA SER A 110 7.33 -1.43 7.18
C SER A 110 7.63 0.07 7.28
N SER A 111 6.86 0.93 6.59
CA SER A 111 7.00 2.38 6.73
C SER A 111 6.51 2.84 8.10
N PHE A 112 5.41 2.28 8.59
CA PHE A 112 4.87 2.52 9.92
C PHE A 112 5.84 2.08 11.02
N TYR A 113 6.50 0.93 10.85
CA TYR A 113 7.59 0.50 11.73
C TYR A 113 8.71 1.54 11.80
N ARG A 114 9.26 1.94 10.64
CA ARG A 114 10.36 2.92 10.59
C ARG A 114 10.01 4.28 11.20
N LYS A 115 8.75 4.69 11.06
CA LYS A 115 8.26 5.98 11.55
C LYS A 115 8.05 5.99 13.07
N TYR A 116 7.46 4.93 13.61
CA TYR A 116 7.01 4.93 15.01
C TYR A 116 7.82 3.99 15.92
N PHE A 117 8.18 2.80 15.47
CA PHE A 117 8.76 1.77 16.33
C PHE A 117 10.29 1.78 16.33
N GLN A 118 10.91 2.01 15.17
CA GLN A 118 12.36 2.06 15.05
C GLN A 118 12.99 3.17 15.92
N PRO A 119 12.48 4.42 15.92
CA PRO A 119 13.04 5.47 16.78
C PRO A 119 12.83 5.21 18.27
N SER A 120 11.87 4.35 18.62
CA SER A 120 11.58 3.93 19.99
C SER A 120 12.32 2.65 20.41
N GLY A 121 13.26 2.18 19.60
CA GLY A 121 14.16 1.08 19.96
C GLY A 121 13.58 -0.32 19.81
N TYR A 122 12.45 -0.49 19.10
CA TYR A 122 11.90 -1.83 18.86
C TYR A 122 12.79 -2.60 17.89
N ILE A 123 13.07 -3.87 18.17
CA ILE A 123 13.74 -4.77 17.23
C ILE A 123 12.82 -5.07 16.04
N HIS A 124 13.32 -4.90 14.81
CA HIS A 124 12.57 -5.24 13.59
C HIS A 124 12.66 -6.73 13.28
N VAL A 125 11.54 -7.43 13.35
CA VAL A 125 11.45 -8.83 12.92
C VAL A 125 10.65 -8.89 11.62
N ASN A 126 11.33 -9.20 10.52
CA ASN A 126 10.72 -9.25 9.19
C ASN A 126 11.14 -10.54 8.45
N GLN A 127 10.16 -11.30 7.97
CA GLN A 127 10.38 -12.57 7.29
C GLN A 127 11.02 -12.40 5.90
N ASP A 128 10.87 -11.27 5.23
CA ASP A 128 11.56 -11.03 3.96
C ASP A 128 13.09 -11.02 4.17
N THR A 129 13.54 -10.49 5.31
CA THR A 129 14.95 -10.49 5.72
C THR A 129 15.37 -11.83 6.31
N LEU A 130 14.55 -12.40 7.21
CA LEU A 130 14.89 -13.62 7.96
C LEU A 130 14.55 -14.91 7.20
N ARG A 131 13.87 -14.82 6.06
CA ARG A 131 13.40 -15.86 5.13
C ARG A 131 12.33 -16.80 5.67
N THR A 132 12.45 -17.28 6.92
CA THR A 132 11.54 -18.30 7.47
C THR A 132 10.87 -17.85 8.76
N ARG A 133 9.62 -18.27 8.96
CA ARG A 133 8.86 -18.01 10.20
C ARG A 133 9.58 -18.52 11.44
N ALA A 134 10.23 -19.68 11.37
CA ALA A 134 11.00 -20.23 12.49
C ALA A 134 12.13 -19.28 12.94
N LYS A 135 12.80 -18.61 11.98
CA LYS A 135 13.79 -17.58 12.28
C LYS A 135 13.15 -16.33 12.87
N CYS A 136 11.98 -15.91 12.40
CA CYS A 136 11.23 -14.81 13.03
C CYS A 136 10.87 -15.12 14.49
N ILE A 137 10.33 -16.31 14.76
CA ILE A 137 9.98 -16.76 16.12
C ILE A 137 11.20 -16.77 17.03
N LYS A 138 12.34 -17.29 16.54
CA LYS A 138 13.60 -17.28 17.27
C LYS A 138 14.08 -15.85 17.56
N ALA A 139 14.03 -14.95 16.58
CA ALA A 139 14.43 -13.55 16.76
C ALA A 139 13.55 -12.82 17.79
N VAL A 140 12.24 -13.09 17.80
CA VAL A 140 11.34 -12.58 18.84
C VAL A 140 11.74 -13.13 20.22
N GLU A 141 11.98 -14.43 20.34
CA GLU A 141 12.39 -15.05 21.60
C GLU A 141 13.70 -14.47 22.13
N GLU A 142 14.69 -14.24 21.26
CA GLU A 142 15.98 -13.64 21.61
C GLU A 142 15.82 -12.18 22.06
N ALA A 143 15.05 -11.36 21.35
CA ALA A 143 14.80 -9.96 21.72
C ALA A 143 14.11 -9.84 23.08
N ILE A 144 13.06 -10.63 23.32
CA ILE A 144 12.33 -10.59 24.59
C ILE A 144 13.24 -11.06 25.76
N LYS A 145 14.05 -12.10 25.56
CA LYS A 145 15.02 -12.56 26.59
C LYS A 145 16.11 -11.52 26.88
N ALA A 146 16.45 -10.69 25.90
CA ALA A 146 17.37 -9.56 26.07
C ALA A 146 16.72 -8.35 26.76
N GLY A 147 15.42 -8.39 27.04
CA GLY A 147 14.69 -7.26 27.63
C GLY A 147 14.31 -6.17 26.61
N GLU A 148 14.23 -6.52 25.32
CA GLU A 148 13.94 -5.58 24.24
C GLU A 148 12.55 -5.84 23.65
N SER A 149 11.78 -4.78 23.41
CA SER A 149 10.53 -4.89 22.65
C SER A 149 10.81 -5.15 21.18
N CYS A 150 9.92 -5.88 20.50
CA CYS A 150 10.07 -6.19 19.08
C CYS A 150 8.78 -6.01 18.30
N ALA A 151 8.90 -5.71 17.00
CA ALA A 151 7.78 -5.59 16.08
C ALA A 151 7.93 -6.60 14.93
N VAL A 152 6.91 -7.45 14.78
CA VAL A 152 6.86 -8.48 13.73
C VAL A 152 6.10 -7.93 12.52
N ASP A 153 6.86 -7.47 11.54
CA ASP A 153 6.40 -6.85 10.29
C ASP A 153 6.20 -7.90 9.19
N ASN A 154 5.26 -8.81 9.42
CA ASN A 154 4.80 -9.79 8.43
C ASN A 154 3.32 -9.55 8.08
N THR A 155 2.75 -10.34 7.18
CA THR A 155 1.32 -10.22 6.83
C THR A 155 0.39 -10.78 7.91
N ASN A 156 0.78 -11.88 8.57
CA ASN A 156 0.09 -12.50 9.72
C ASN A 156 -1.44 -12.66 9.51
N ARG A 157 -1.80 -13.17 8.33
CA ARG A 157 -3.15 -13.11 7.75
C ARG A 157 -4.26 -13.84 8.53
N ASP A 158 -3.94 -15.00 9.10
CA ASP A 158 -4.90 -15.93 9.70
C ASP A 158 -4.57 -16.23 11.18
N VAL A 159 -5.53 -16.77 11.91
CA VAL A 159 -5.39 -17.12 13.34
C VAL A 159 -4.27 -18.13 13.54
N SER A 160 -4.16 -19.10 12.64
CA SER A 160 -3.14 -20.16 12.73
C SER A 160 -1.71 -19.60 12.67
N THR A 161 -1.48 -18.57 11.87
CA THR A 161 -0.20 -17.90 11.68
C THR A 161 0.12 -17.02 12.89
N ARG A 162 -0.88 -16.30 13.41
CA ARG A 162 -0.73 -15.45 14.60
C ARG A 162 -0.49 -16.27 15.86
N LYS A 163 -1.09 -17.47 15.95
CA LYS A 163 -0.95 -18.39 17.08
C LYS A 163 0.50 -18.69 17.46
N TYR A 164 1.43 -18.78 16.50
CA TYR A 164 2.85 -19.01 16.80
C TYR A 164 3.46 -17.92 17.68
N TYR A 165 3.09 -16.66 17.46
CA TYR A 165 3.59 -15.52 18.24
C TYR A 165 2.84 -15.38 19.56
N VAL A 166 1.52 -15.63 19.56
CA VAL A 166 0.70 -15.62 20.77
C VAL A 166 1.15 -16.70 21.75
N ASP A 167 1.40 -17.93 21.28
CA ASP A 167 1.86 -19.02 22.13
C ASP A 167 3.27 -18.74 22.66
N LEU A 168 4.14 -18.11 21.87
CA LEU A 168 5.45 -17.66 22.32
C LEU A 168 5.34 -16.58 23.41
N ALA A 169 4.46 -15.59 23.22
CA ALA A 169 4.21 -14.53 24.19
C ALA A 169 3.75 -15.10 25.54
N LYS A 170 2.82 -16.07 25.51
CA LYS A 170 2.37 -16.79 26.71
C LYS A 170 3.49 -17.57 27.39
N LYS A 171 4.33 -18.28 26.61
CA LYS A 171 5.49 -19.02 27.15
C LYS A 171 6.51 -18.11 27.84
N LEU A 172 6.69 -16.89 27.33
CA LEU A 172 7.65 -15.91 27.85
C LEU A 172 7.03 -14.94 28.86
N ASP A 173 5.76 -15.13 29.24
CA ASP A 173 5.01 -14.22 30.12
C ASP A 173 5.12 -12.74 29.69
N THR A 174 4.99 -12.51 28.38
CA THR A 174 5.20 -11.19 27.76
C THR A 174 3.91 -10.71 27.07
N PRO A 175 3.50 -9.44 27.27
CA PRO A 175 2.35 -8.88 26.56
C PRO A 175 2.54 -8.90 25.04
N ILE A 176 1.45 -9.19 24.32
CA ILE A 176 1.40 -9.11 22.86
C ILE A 176 0.25 -8.23 22.41
N ARG A 177 0.55 -7.21 21.59
CA ARG A 177 -0.45 -6.32 20.97
C ARG A 177 -0.47 -6.52 19.46
N CYS A 178 -1.60 -6.18 18.84
CA CYS A 178 -1.80 -6.29 17.41
C CYS A 178 -2.04 -4.90 16.79
N ILE A 179 -1.33 -4.60 15.69
CA ILE A 179 -1.65 -3.48 14.79
C ILE A 179 -2.25 -4.04 13.49
N LEU A 180 -3.56 -3.86 13.32
CA LEU A 180 -4.30 -4.19 12.10
C LEU A 180 -4.25 -3.01 11.11
N PHE A 181 -3.55 -3.17 10.00
CA PHE A 181 -3.53 -2.21 8.90
C PHE A 181 -4.75 -2.42 8.01
N SER A 182 -5.63 -1.43 8.00
CA SER A 182 -6.88 -1.47 7.26
C SER A 182 -6.73 -0.93 5.85
N GLY A 183 -7.19 -1.72 4.88
CA GLY A 183 -7.24 -1.35 3.47
C GLY A 183 -7.82 -2.49 2.64
N SER A 184 -8.39 -2.15 1.49
CA SER A 184 -8.91 -3.16 0.56
C SER A 184 -7.77 -3.82 -0.24
N LEU A 185 -8.08 -4.94 -0.89
CA LEU A 185 -7.15 -5.59 -1.82
C LEU A 185 -6.74 -4.62 -2.92
N GLU A 186 -7.70 -3.87 -3.46
CA GLU A 186 -7.48 -2.93 -4.55
C GLU A 186 -6.55 -1.79 -4.14
N LEU A 187 -6.71 -1.24 -2.91
CA LEU A 187 -5.80 -0.24 -2.37
C LEU A 187 -4.39 -0.80 -2.19
N ALA A 188 -4.27 -2.02 -1.65
CA ALA A 188 -2.99 -2.70 -1.48
C ALA A 188 -2.31 -2.93 -2.83
N TRP A 189 -3.07 -3.37 -3.83
CA TRP A 189 -2.59 -3.56 -5.20
C TRP A 189 -2.17 -2.25 -5.87
N HIS A 190 -2.96 -1.19 -5.69
CA HIS A 190 -2.66 0.16 -6.18
C HIS A 190 -1.35 0.69 -5.58
N ASN A 191 -1.16 0.53 -4.27
CA ASN A 191 0.09 0.90 -3.59
C ASN A 191 1.29 0.08 -4.08
N ASN A 192 1.08 -1.19 -4.43
CA ASN A 192 2.11 -2.04 -5.02
C ASN A 192 2.55 -1.51 -6.40
N LEU A 193 1.59 -1.16 -7.27
CA LEU A 193 1.88 -0.54 -8.57
C LEU A 193 2.59 0.80 -8.43
N TYR A 194 2.10 1.66 -7.52
CA TYR A 194 2.71 2.97 -7.27
C TYR A 194 4.17 2.84 -6.87
N ARG A 195 4.48 1.96 -5.91
CA ARG A 195 5.84 1.74 -5.41
C ARG A 195 6.77 1.10 -6.43
N ALA A 196 6.24 0.24 -7.29
CA ALA A 196 7.04 -0.45 -8.31
C ALA A 196 7.34 0.45 -9.52
N TYR A 197 6.38 1.29 -9.94
CA TYR A 197 6.44 1.94 -11.25
C TYR A 197 6.21 3.45 -11.26
N ASN A 198 5.66 4.04 -10.21
CA ASN A 198 5.16 5.42 -10.28
C ASN A 198 5.69 6.35 -9.17
N LEU A 199 6.74 5.94 -8.46
CA LEU A 199 7.46 6.86 -7.57
C LEU A 199 8.10 7.99 -8.39
N PRO A 200 8.08 9.25 -7.89
CA PRO A 200 8.85 10.32 -8.49
C PRO A 200 10.35 10.07 -8.29
N GLU A 201 11.17 10.57 -9.21
CA GLU A 201 12.62 10.32 -9.25
C GLU A 201 13.34 10.73 -7.95
N HIS A 202 12.91 11.86 -7.37
CA HIS A 202 13.49 12.40 -6.15
C HIS A 202 13.24 11.50 -4.90
N VAL A 203 12.25 10.59 -4.97
CA VAL A 203 11.98 9.56 -3.96
C VAL A 203 12.60 8.24 -4.37
N ALA A 204 12.43 7.82 -5.63
CA ALA A 204 12.94 6.55 -6.16
C ALA A 204 14.46 6.40 -5.97
N SER A 205 15.21 7.50 -6.07
CA SER A 205 16.66 7.54 -5.82
C SER A 205 17.07 7.34 -4.36
N LYS A 206 16.16 7.52 -3.40
CA LYS A 206 16.44 7.47 -1.95
C LYS A 206 15.97 6.18 -1.29
N VAL A 207 15.13 5.39 -1.96
CA VAL A 207 14.54 4.17 -1.41
C VAL A 207 15.03 2.95 -2.19
N PRO A 208 15.17 1.79 -1.54
CA PRO A 208 15.47 0.56 -2.25
C PRO A 208 14.41 0.29 -3.32
N LYS A 209 14.87 -0.05 -4.53
CA LYS A 209 13.98 -0.45 -5.62
C LYS A 209 13.11 -1.62 -5.17
N ARG A 210 11.81 -1.51 -5.41
CA ARG A 210 10.83 -2.53 -5.03
C ARG A 210 10.22 -3.13 -6.27
N ASP A 211 10.42 -4.43 -6.46
CA ASP A 211 9.76 -5.15 -7.53
C ASP A 211 8.26 -5.28 -7.26
N LEU A 212 7.49 -5.43 -8.34
CA LEU A 212 6.06 -5.67 -8.27
C LEU A 212 5.82 -7.01 -7.57
N LEU A 213 5.12 -6.98 -6.43
CA LEU A 213 4.66 -8.23 -5.81
C LEU A 213 3.61 -8.89 -6.71
N PRO A 214 3.64 -10.23 -6.88
CA PRO A 214 2.67 -10.93 -7.70
C PRO A 214 1.26 -10.79 -7.13
N TYR A 215 0.25 -10.70 -8.01
CA TYR A 215 -1.15 -10.56 -7.60
C TYR A 215 -1.62 -11.69 -6.67
N GLY A 216 -1.09 -12.90 -6.87
CA GLY A 216 -1.31 -14.06 -6.00
C GLY A 216 -0.97 -13.83 -4.53
N ALA A 217 -0.06 -12.92 -4.20
CA ALA A 217 0.26 -12.58 -2.80
C ALA A 217 -0.87 -11.78 -2.12
N PHE A 218 -1.70 -11.08 -2.90
CA PHE A 218 -2.84 -10.30 -2.39
C PHE A 218 -4.10 -11.17 -2.33
N THR A 219 -4.37 -11.95 -3.37
CA THR A 219 -5.52 -12.86 -3.37
C THR A 219 -5.38 -13.97 -2.34
N SER A 220 -4.18 -14.55 -2.18
CA SER A 220 -3.95 -15.55 -1.11
C SER A 220 -4.10 -14.94 0.29
N PHE A 221 -3.66 -13.70 0.50
CA PHE A 221 -3.93 -12.99 1.74
C PHE A 221 -5.43 -12.87 1.99
N GLN A 222 -6.20 -12.40 1.00
CA GLN A 222 -7.64 -12.19 1.13
C GLN A 222 -8.41 -13.49 1.39
N GLN A 223 -8.03 -14.58 0.71
CA GLN A 223 -8.66 -15.89 0.84
C GLN A 223 -8.51 -16.47 2.25
N ASP A 224 -7.33 -16.34 2.85
CA ASP A 224 -7.02 -16.89 4.17
C ASP A 224 -7.28 -15.89 5.31
N TYR A 225 -7.62 -14.63 5.02
CA TYR A 225 -7.66 -13.58 6.04
C TYR A 225 -8.73 -13.82 7.11
N GLU A 226 -8.31 -13.78 8.36
CA GLU A 226 -9.18 -13.79 9.54
C GLU A 226 -8.88 -12.56 10.39
N GLU A 227 -9.90 -11.73 10.66
CA GLU A 227 -9.71 -10.48 11.41
C GLU A 227 -9.21 -10.74 12.85
N PRO A 228 -8.13 -10.07 13.30
CA PRO A 228 -7.55 -10.32 14.60
C PRO A 228 -8.47 -9.85 15.74
N THR A 229 -8.60 -10.68 16.78
CA THR A 229 -9.44 -10.35 17.95
C THR A 229 -8.72 -10.62 19.27
N ILE A 230 -9.15 -9.94 20.34
CA ILE A 230 -8.57 -10.10 21.69
C ILE A 230 -8.67 -11.54 22.22
N THR A 231 -9.62 -12.35 21.74
CA THR A 231 -9.83 -13.73 22.18
C THR A 231 -8.69 -14.66 21.74
N GLU A 232 -7.89 -14.28 20.74
CA GLU A 232 -6.68 -15.00 20.38
C GLU A 232 -5.63 -14.94 21.51
N GLY A 233 -5.63 -13.86 22.31
CA GLY A 233 -4.67 -13.61 23.38
C GLY A 233 -3.92 -12.28 23.27
N PHE A 234 -4.36 -11.38 22.39
CA PHE A 234 -3.82 -10.02 22.33
C PHE A 234 -4.31 -9.18 23.51
N SER A 235 -3.39 -8.45 24.14
CA SER A 235 -3.72 -7.47 25.18
C SER A 235 -4.51 -6.28 24.61
N GLU A 236 -4.29 -5.97 23.33
CA GLU A 236 -4.98 -4.90 22.60
C GLU A 236 -4.89 -5.15 21.09
N VAL A 237 -5.94 -4.79 20.36
CA VAL A 237 -5.93 -4.67 18.89
C VAL A 237 -6.17 -3.22 18.51
N LYS A 238 -5.18 -2.59 17.86
CA LYS A 238 -5.31 -1.26 17.26
C LYS A 238 -5.43 -1.37 15.76
N LYS A 239 -6.32 -0.58 15.17
CA LYS A 239 -6.49 -0.46 13.73
C LYS A 239 -5.77 0.79 13.24
N VAL A 240 -4.98 0.65 12.18
CA VAL A 240 -4.35 1.75 11.45
C VAL A 240 -5.10 1.92 10.14
N ASN A 241 -5.78 3.05 9.98
CA ASN A 241 -6.42 3.39 8.72
C ASN A 241 -5.37 3.89 7.74
N TRP A 242 -5.51 3.49 6.48
CA TRP A 242 -4.58 3.92 5.46
C TRP A 242 -4.78 5.41 5.13
N ILE A 243 -3.68 6.17 5.16
CA ILE A 243 -3.63 7.59 4.80
C ILE A 243 -2.42 7.80 3.89
N PHE A 244 -2.59 8.62 2.86
CA PHE A 244 -1.48 9.00 1.99
C PHE A 244 -0.53 9.96 2.73
N GLU A 245 0.75 9.61 2.76
CA GLU A 245 1.85 10.46 3.24
C GLU A 245 2.85 10.66 2.11
N GLY A 246 3.14 11.92 1.78
CA GLY A 246 4.04 12.32 0.71
C GLY A 246 3.76 13.77 0.30
N ASP A 247 4.63 14.32 -0.54
CA ASP A 247 4.45 15.67 -1.09
C ASP A 247 3.37 15.72 -2.20
N ASP A 248 3.19 16.90 -2.79
CA ASP A 248 2.18 17.12 -3.84
C ASP A 248 2.49 16.34 -5.13
N GLU A 249 3.77 16.13 -5.48
CA GLU A 249 4.14 15.36 -6.66
C GLU A 249 3.87 13.87 -6.43
N GLU A 250 4.29 13.34 -5.27
CA GLU A 250 4.00 11.98 -4.84
C GLU A 250 2.49 11.74 -4.81
N ARG A 251 1.72 12.65 -4.22
CA ARG A 251 0.24 12.55 -4.16
C ARG A 251 -0.36 12.52 -5.54
N ARG A 252 0.05 13.42 -6.43
CA ARG A 252 -0.45 13.49 -7.81
C ARG A 252 -0.17 12.18 -8.56
N ARG A 253 1.04 11.63 -8.45
CA ARG A 253 1.41 10.36 -9.09
C ARG A 253 0.65 9.18 -8.46
N TRP A 254 0.56 9.12 -7.15
CA TRP A 254 -0.21 8.08 -6.47
C TRP A 254 -1.71 8.16 -6.81
N SER A 255 -2.24 9.35 -7.09
CA SER A 255 -3.66 9.54 -7.43
C SER A 255 -4.03 9.18 -8.87
N MET A 256 -3.05 8.78 -9.69
CA MET A 256 -3.30 8.31 -11.05
C MET A 256 -4.10 7.01 -11.06
N TRP A 257 -4.82 6.75 -12.14
CA TRP A 257 -5.32 5.41 -12.48
C TRP A 257 -4.13 4.47 -12.70
N LEU A 258 -3.92 3.55 -11.76
CA LEU A 258 -2.89 2.52 -11.83
C LEU A 258 -3.55 1.15 -11.99
N GLN A 259 -3.41 0.55 -13.18
CA GLN A 259 -4.04 -0.73 -13.49
C GLN A 259 -3.13 -1.59 -14.36
N ILE A 260 -3.25 -2.89 -14.18
CA ILE A 260 -2.77 -3.90 -15.13
C ILE A 260 -4.00 -4.78 -15.39
N ASP A 261 -4.46 -4.80 -16.64
CA ASP A 261 -5.60 -5.59 -17.09
C ASP A 261 -5.22 -7.07 -17.28
N GLY A 262 -6.22 -7.96 -17.24
CA GLY A 262 -6.03 -9.40 -17.50
C GLY A 262 -5.42 -10.20 -16.35
N LYS A 263 -5.77 -9.85 -15.11
CA LYS A 263 -5.36 -10.60 -13.91
C LYS A 263 -6.33 -11.68 -13.53
#